data_AF-A0A2R6AFD5-F1
#
_entry.id   AF-A0A2R6AFD5-F1
#
_cell.length_a   1.000
_cell.length_b   1.000
_cell.length_c   1.000
_cell.angle_alpha   90.00
_cell.angle_beta   90.00
_cell.angle_gamma   90.00
#
_symmetry.space_group_name_H-M   'P 1'
#
loop_
_entity.id
_entity.type
_entity.pdbx_description
1 polymer ?
#
loop_
_entity_poly.entity_id
_entity_poly.type
_entity_poly.pdbx_seq_one_letter_code
_entity_poly.pdbx_strand_id
1 'polypeptide(L)'
;MSGCALIKGHRVFSVLKSYSLKHESGEELLPLLLAHRDAVNRVLEELWSHIEWKKRKLPGKKQWRLLPKYKVNIHSKEYKKKLRDRLLQEWPYA
;
A
#
# COMPACT_ATOMS: atom_id res chain seq x y z
N MET A 1 5.22 -17.15 -17.72
CA MET A 1 4.41 -18.07 -16.88
C MET A 1 4.60 -17.65 -15.44
N SER A 2 3.58 -17.05 -14.80
CA SER A 2 3.67 -16.62 -13.39
C SER A 2 3.57 -17.84 -12.49
N GLY A 3 4.68 -18.23 -11.86
CA GLY A 3 4.72 -19.26 -10.83
C GLY A 3 4.15 -18.72 -9.52
N CYS A 4 3.08 -19.35 -9.05
CA CYS A 4 2.52 -19.15 -7.72
C CYS A 4 3.34 -19.99 -6.72
N ALA A 5 4.21 -19.36 -5.92
CA ALA A 5 4.87 -20.05 -4.82
C ALA A 5 3.93 -20.08 -3.62
N LEU A 6 3.37 -21.25 -3.32
CA LEU A 6 2.64 -21.53 -2.09
C LEU A 6 3.63 -21.66 -0.93
N ILE A 7 3.76 -20.60 -0.12
CA ILE A 7 4.31 -20.72 1.23
C ILE A 7 3.13 -20.87 2.19
N LYS A 8 3.17 -21.96 2.95
CA LYS A 8 2.15 -22.46 3.90
C LYS A 8 1.21 -21.38 4.48
N GLY A 9 -0.08 -21.57 4.26
CA GLY A 9 -1.15 -21.21 5.21
C GLY A 9 -1.51 -19.74 5.42
N HIS A 10 -0.73 -18.78 4.93
CA HIS A 10 -1.09 -17.36 5.00
C HIS A 10 -1.41 -16.86 3.60
N ARG A 11 -2.64 -16.37 3.40
CA ARG A 11 -3.01 -15.60 2.20
C ARG A 11 -2.27 -14.26 2.27
N VAL A 12 -0.98 -14.25 1.92
CA VAL A 12 -0.27 -13.02 1.64
C VAL A 12 -0.95 -12.44 0.40
N PHE A 13 -1.59 -11.29 0.52
CA PHE A 13 -2.09 -10.56 -0.64
C PHE A 13 -0.87 -10.06 -1.45
N SER A 14 -0.22 -10.99 -2.16
CA SER A 14 0.97 -10.76 -2.98
C SER A 14 0.56 -10.07 -4.28
N VAL A 15 0.02 -8.85 -4.22
CA VAL A 15 -0.35 -8.15 -5.46
C VAL A 15 -0.11 -6.64 -5.38
N LEU A 16 1.11 -6.26 -4.99
CA LEU A 16 1.74 -5.16 -5.69
C LEU A 16 2.71 -5.74 -6.72
N LYS A 17 2.60 -5.23 -7.95
CA LYS A 17 3.45 -5.61 -9.08
C LYS A 17 4.90 -5.28 -8.69
N SER A 18 5.73 -6.29 -8.44
CA SER A 18 7.15 -6.09 -8.17
C SER A 18 7.90 -5.94 -9.50
N TYR A 19 8.59 -4.82 -9.68
CA TYR A 19 9.49 -4.61 -10.81
C TYR A 19 10.89 -5.08 -10.41
N SER A 20 11.56 -5.85 -11.30
CA SER A 20 12.96 -6.20 -11.09
C SER A 20 13.83 -4.96 -11.35
N LEU A 21 14.40 -4.37 -10.31
CA LEU A 21 15.40 -3.33 -10.45
C LEU A 21 16.76 -4.00 -10.62
N LYS A 22 17.38 -3.86 -11.80
CA LYS A 22 18.78 -4.24 -11.99
C LYS A 22 19.65 -3.12 -11.41
N HIS A 23 20.31 -3.38 -10.30
CA HIS A 23 21.25 -2.46 -9.67
C HIS A 23 22.57 -3.20 -9.43
N GLU A 24 23.70 -2.53 -9.60
CA GLU A 24 25.04 -3.14 -9.46
C GLU A 24 25.24 -3.69 -8.03
N SER A 25 24.73 -2.98 -7.02
CA SER A 25 24.70 -3.39 -5.59
C SER A 25 23.44 -4.20 -5.19
N GLY A 26 22.94 -5.09 -6.06
CA GLY A 26 21.63 -5.75 -5.88
C GLY A 26 21.44 -6.49 -4.54
N GLU A 27 22.43 -7.27 -4.11
CA GLU A 27 22.38 -8.02 -2.84
C GLU A 27 22.52 -7.09 -1.62
N GLU A 28 23.35 -6.05 -1.70
CA GLU A 28 23.55 -5.08 -0.62
C GLU A 28 22.30 -4.22 -0.38
N LEU A 29 21.56 -3.89 -1.45
CA LEU A 29 20.34 -3.11 -1.37
C LEU A 29 19.10 -3.95 -1.05
N LEU A 30 19.17 -5.27 -1.15
CA LEU A 30 18.03 -6.15 -0.94
C LEU A 30 17.34 -5.93 0.42
N PRO A 31 18.05 -5.80 1.55
CA PRO A 31 17.44 -5.49 2.84
C PRO A 31 16.66 -4.15 2.85
N LEU A 32 17.21 -3.12 2.22
CA LEU A 32 16.56 -1.80 2.09
C LEU A 32 15.29 -1.89 1.23
N LEU A 33 15.36 -2.58 0.10
CA LEU A 33 14.24 -2.75 -0.81
C LEU A 33 13.08 -3.53 -0.16
N LEU A 34 13.41 -4.58 0.61
CA LEU A 34 12.42 -5.34 1.38
C LEU A 34 11.78 -4.47 2.47
N ALA A 35 12.59 -3.75 3.26
CA ALA A 35 12.08 -2.85 4.29
C ALA A 35 11.21 -1.72 3.71
N HIS A 36 11.58 -1.19 2.54
CA HIS A 36 10.79 -0.18 1.83
C HIS A 36 9.45 -0.76 1.34
N ARG A 37 9.48 -1.93 0.69
CA ARG A 37 8.26 -2.64 0.25
C ARG A 37 7.30 -2.86 1.41
N ASP A 38 7.82 -3.33 2.54
CA ASP A 38 7.00 -3.65 3.71
C ASP A 38 6.40 -2.38 4.33
N ALA A 39 7.16 -1.28 4.40
CA ALA A 39 6.65 0.02 4.81
C ALA A 39 5.52 0.52 3.89
N VAL A 40 5.71 0.43 2.57
CA VAL A 40 4.70 0.83 1.57
C VAL A 40 3.43 -0.02 1.70
N ASN A 41 3.56 -1.33 1.86
CA ASN A 41 2.42 -2.22 2.05
C ASN A 41 1.60 -1.87 3.29
N ARG A 42 2.26 -1.62 4.44
CA ARG A 42 1.58 -1.21 5.68
C ARG A 42 0.80 0.10 5.50
N VAL A 43 1.38 1.08 4.81
CA VAL A 43 0.70 2.34 4.50
C VAL A 43 -0.52 2.10 3.62
N LEU A 44 -0.40 1.26 2.60
CA LEU A 44 -1.52 0.95 1.70
C LEU A 44 -2.64 0.21 2.42
N GLU A 45 -2.32 -0.78 3.27
CA GLU A 45 -3.29 -1.48 4.12
C GLU A 45 -4.05 -0.51 5.03
N GLU A 46 -3.33 0.41 5.69
CA GLU A 46 -3.96 1.43 6.52
C GLU A 46 -4.91 2.30 5.69
N LEU A 47 -4.46 2.82 4.55
CA LEU A 47 -5.31 3.66 3.69
C LEU A 47 -6.53 2.89 3.18
N TRP A 48 -6.36 1.62 2.80
CA TRP A 48 -7.45 0.75 2.35
C TRP A 48 -8.50 0.52 3.45
N SER A 49 -8.09 0.31 4.70
CA SER A 49 -9.02 0.12 5.83
C SER A 49 -9.90 1.35 6.09
N HIS A 50 -9.44 2.53 5.67
CA HIS A 50 -10.16 3.80 5.81
C HIS A 50 -11.04 4.16 4.61
N ILE A 51 -11.07 3.33 3.56
CA ILE A 51 -11.92 3.54 2.38
C ILE A 51 -13.32 2.97 2.64
N GLU A 52 -14.32 3.83 2.54
CA GLU A 52 -15.71 3.44 2.33
C GLU A 52 -16.06 3.58 0.85
N TRP A 53 -16.79 2.62 0.29
CA TRP A 53 -17.25 2.69 -1.08
C TRP A 53 -18.64 3.30 -1.14
N LYS A 54 -18.75 4.50 -1.73
CA LYS A 54 -20.05 5.14 -1.94
C LYS A 54 -20.45 5.03 -3.41
N LYS A 55 -21.61 4.43 -3.66
CA LYS A 55 -22.22 4.41 -4.99
C LYS A 55 -22.67 5.83 -5.36
N ARG A 56 -22.17 6.37 -6.47
CA ARG A 56 -22.56 7.67 -7.01
C ARG A 56 -22.89 7.56 -8.50
N LYS A 57 -23.89 8.32 -8.92
CA LYS A 57 -24.21 8.49 -10.35
C LYS A 57 -23.25 9.53 -10.92
N LEU A 58 -22.67 9.24 -12.07
CA LEU A 58 -21.82 10.22 -12.75
C LEU A 58 -22.68 11.35 -13.32
N PRO A 59 -22.29 12.62 -13.12
CA PRO A 59 -23.06 13.74 -13.66
C PRO A 59 -23.13 13.63 -15.18
N GLY A 60 -24.32 13.82 -15.75
CA GLY A 60 -24.57 13.72 -17.19
C GLY A 60 -24.56 12.30 -17.78
N LYS A 61 -24.37 11.23 -17.00
CA LYS A 61 -24.40 9.84 -17.50
C LYS A 61 -25.41 8.96 -16.75
N LYS A 62 -25.89 7.90 -17.41
CA LYS A 62 -26.74 6.87 -16.79
C LYS A 62 -25.96 5.86 -15.93
N GLN A 63 -24.63 5.98 -15.87
CA GLN A 63 -23.75 5.05 -15.19
C GLN A 63 -23.58 5.35 -13.70
N TRP A 64 -23.51 4.27 -12.90
CA TRP A 64 -23.15 4.30 -11.49
C TRP A 64 -21.71 3.82 -11.30
N ARG A 65 -20.99 4.47 -10.38
CA ARG A 65 -19.63 4.07 -9.96
C ARG A 65 -19.57 3.96 -8.44
N LEU A 66 -18.78 3.03 -7.95
CA LEU A 66 -18.33 3.03 -6.56
C LEU A 66 -17.12 3.96 -6.51
N LEU A 67 -17.22 5.03 -5.73
CA LEU A 67 -16.11 5.94 -5.50
C LEU A 67 -15.64 5.79 -4.06
N PRO A 68 -14.32 5.77 -3.83
CA PRO A 68 -13.78 5.73 -2.49
C PRO A 68 -14.09 7.05 -1.77
N LYS A 69 -14.55 6.92 -0.54
CA LYS A 69 -14.72 8.01 0.43
C LYS A 69 -13.86 7.65 1.63
N TYR A 70 -12.87 8.47 1.91
CA TYR A 70 -12.03 8.25 3.08
C TYR A 70 -12.77 8.67 4.36
N LYS A 71 -12.70 7.82 5.39
CA LYS A 71 -13.22 8.13 6.75
C LYS A 71 -12.44 9.24 7.44
N VAL A 72 -11.18 9.41 7.04
CA VAL A 72 -10.22 10.34 7.63
C VAL A 72 -9.74 11.33 6.58
N ASN A 73 -9.31 12.51 7.03
CA ASN A 73 -8.68 13.47 6.14
C ASN A 73 -7.23 13.06 5.85
N ILE A 74 -7.06 12.20 4.83
CA ILE A 74 -5.76 11.68 4.39
C ILE A 74 -4.77 12.76 3.94
N HIS A 75 -5.27 13.96 3.58
CA HIS A 75 -4.43 15.07 3.15
C HIS A 75 -3.98 15.98 4.30
N SER A 76 -4.54 15.81 5.50
CA SER A 76 -4.16 16.62 6.67
C SER A 76 -2.71 16.34 7.10
N LYS A 77 -2.01 17.40 7.53
CA LYS A 77 -0.65 17.28 8.07
C LYS A 77 -0.62 16.40 9.33
N GLU A 78 -1.63 16.54 10.18
CA GLU A 78 -1.76 15.75 11.42
C GLU A 78 -1.91 14.26 11.15
N TYR A 79 -2.77 13.88 10.20
CA TYR A 79 -2.94 12.47 9.83
C TYR A 79 -1.64 11.88 9.29
N LYS A 80 -0.96 12.59 8.39
CA LYS A 80 0.33 12.16 7.83
C LYS A 80 1.39 12.00 8.92
N LYS A 81 1.44 12.92 9.89
CA LYS A 81 2.36 12.83 11.03
C LYS A 81 2.04 11.59 11.90
N LYS A 82 0.79 11.43 12.34
CA LYS A 82 0.35 10.25 13.11
C LYS A 82 0.63 8.94 12.37
N LEU A 83 0.40 8.91 11.06
CA LEU A 83 0.64 7.75 10.23
C LEU A 83 2.13 7.39 10.17
N ARG A 84 3.00 8.39 9.98
CA ARG A 84 4.46 8.22 10.03
C ARG A 84 4.91 7.74 11.40
N ASP A 85 4.51 8.45 12.46
CA ASP A 85 4.91 8.16 13.83
C ASP A 85 4.48 6.76 14.26
N ARG A 86 3.35 6.25 13.74
CA ARG A 86 2.86 4.90 14.05
C ARG A 86 3.45 3.80 13.18
N LEU A 87 3.62 4.04 11.87
CA LEU A 87 4.02 2.99 10.92
C LEU A 87 5.53 2.90 10.67
N LEU A 88 6.26 4.00 10.88
CA LEU A 88 7.68 4.11 10.58
C LEU A 88 8.57 4.24 11.83
N GLN A 89 8.00 4.15 13.04
CA GLN A 89 8.75 4.27 14.30
C GLN A 89 9.93 3.29 14.42
N GLU A 90 9.77 2.08 13.89
CA GLU A 90 10.76 1.00 13.93
C GLU A 90 11.38 0.74 12.56
N TRP A 91 11.26 1.68 11.61
CA TRP A 91 11.80 1.47 10.28
C TRP A 91 13.34 1.53 10.35
N PRO A 92 14.06 0.46 9.96
CA PRO A 92 15.50 0.33 10.20
C PRO A 92 16.38 1.30 9.39
N TYR A 93 15.76 2.12 8.54
CA TYR A 93 16.42 3.09 7.66
C TYR A 93 15.86 4.51 7.84
N ALA A 94 15.20 4.78 8.99
CA ALA A 94 14.60 6.07 9.33
C ALA A 94 15.62 7.14 9.77
#